data_AF-A0A352MXD2-F1
#
_entry.id   AF-A0A352MXD2-F1
#
_cell.length_a   1.000
_cell.length_b   1.000
_cell.length_c   1.000
_cell.angle_alpha   90.00
_cell.angle_beta   90.00
_cell.angle_gamma   90.00
#
_symmetry.space_group_name_H-M   'P 1'
#
loop_
_entity.id
_entity.type
_entity.pdbx_description
1 polymer ?
#
loop_
_entity_poly.entity_id
_entity_poly.type
_entity_poly.pdbx_seq_one_letter_code
_entity_poly.pdbx_strand_id
1 'polypeptide(L)' 'MKILISNREFVKIIRNAVKGDKKSKFEIILIFENLIKTEARINGEFCDECRAFIEDKIFDEIEKFRKI' A
#
# COMPACT_ATOMS: atom_id res chain seq x y z
N MET A 1 -13.76 -1.26 -3.97
CA MET A 1 -13.61 -0.71 -5.33
C MET A 1 -12.63 -1.59 -6.11
N LYS A 2 -12.86 -1.91 -7.40
CA LYS A 2 -11.90 -2.69 -8.21
C LYS A 2 -11.14 -1.71 -9.10
N ILE A 3 -9.93 -1.34 -8.70
CA ILE A 3 -9.08 -0.44 -9.48
C ILE A 3 -8.50 -1.25 -10.64
N LEU A 4 -8.95 -0.95 -11.86
CA LEU A 4 -8.37 -1.50 -13.09
C LEU A 4 -7.18 -0.63 -13.47
N ILE A 5 -5.99 -1.06 -13.06
CA ILE A 5 -4.73 -0.39 -13.38
C ILE A 5 -3.86 -1.33 -14.21
N SER A 6 -3.15 -0.78 -15.21
CA SER A 6 -2.19 -1.57 -15.97
C SER A 6 -0.89 -1.76 -15.18
N ASN A 7 -0.14 -2.84 -15.45
CA ASN A 7 1.17 -3.05 -14.83
C ASN A 7 2.12 -1.85 -15.06
N ARG A 8 2.06 -1.22 -16.24
CA ARG A 8 2.88 -0.06 -16.59
C ARG A 8 2.54 1.15 -15.72
N GLU A 9 1.25 1.36 -15.45
CA GLU A 9 0.75 2.44 -14.62
C GLU A 9 1.07 2.21 -13.15
N PHE A 10 0.92 0.97 -12.69
CA PHE A 10 1.33 0.58 -11.34
C PHE A 10 2.82 0.82 -11.08
N VAL A 11 3.69 0.45 -12.04
CA VAL A 11 5.13 0.72 -11.96
C VAL A 11 5.41 2.23 -11.88
N LYS A 12 4.64 3.06 -12.59
CA LYS A 12 4.78 4.53 -12.52
C LYS A 12 4.41 5.06 -11.12
N ILE A 13 3.34 4.54 -10.53
CA ILE A 13 2.92 4.89 -9.16
C ILE A 13 4.02 4.53 -8.16
N ILE A 14 4.55 3.29 -8.23
CA ILE A 14 5.65 2.87 -7.36
C ILE A 14 6.85 3.82 -7.50
N ARG A 15 7.30 4.11 -8.73
CA ARG A 15 8.44 5.01 -8.96
C ARG A 15 8.23 6.40 -8.37
N ASN A 16 7.01 6.93 -8.42
CA ASN A 16 6.68 8.22 -7.83
C ASN A 16 6.62 8.13 -6.30
N ALA A 17 6.05 7.07 -5.75
CA ALA A 17 5.95 6.84 -4.31
C ALA A 17 7.34 6.73 -3.66
N VAL A 18 8.24 5.96 -4.28
CA VAL A 18 9.67 5.85 -3.94
C VAL A 18 10.35 7.22 -3.99
N LYS A 19 9.90 8.12 -4.89
CA LYS A 19 10.45 9.48 -4.98
C LYS A 19 10.04 10.42 -3.84
N GLY A 20 9.12 9.99 -2.98
CA GLY A 20 8.54 10.80 -1.91
C GLY A 20 7.19 11.42 -2.27
N ASP A 21 6.57 11.06 -3.41
CA ASP A 21 5.25 11.57 -3.77
C ASP A 21 4.18 10.95 -2.87
N LYS A 22 3.63 11.79 -1.97
CA LYS A 22 2.62 11.38 -0.98
C LYS A 22 1.34 10.83 -1.62
N LYS A 23 0.93 11.40 -2.76
CA LYS A 23 -0.27 10.95 -3.48
C LYS A 23 -0.09 9.51 -3.98
N SER A 24 1.04 9.22 -4.63
CA SER A 24 1.35 7.89 -5.15
C SER A 24 1.53 6.86 -4.04
N LYS A 25 2.05 7.25 -2.86
CA LYS A 25 2.06 6.38 -1.67
C LYS A 25 0.64 5.98 -1.28
N PHE A 26 -0.25 6.95 -1.12
CA PHE A 26 -1.64 6.69 -0.74
C PHE A 26 -2.38 5.86 -1.79
N GLU A 27 -2.09 6.09 -3.08
CA GLU A 27 -2.69 5.34 -4.18
C GLU A 27 -2.36 3.84 -4.12
N ILE A 28 -1.16 3.46 -3.64
CA ILE A 28 -0.81 2.05 -3.40
C ILE A 28 -1.72 1.43 -2.34
N ILE A 29 -2.01 2.15 -1.24
CA ILE A 29 -2.94 1.65 -0.20
C ILE A 29 -4.33 1.45 -0.78
N LEU A 30 -4.82 2.37 -1.61
CA LEU A 30 -6.13 2.25 -2.26
C LEU A 30 -6.20 1.04 -3.21
N ILE A 31 -5.12 0.78 -3.97
CA ILE A 31 -5.03 -0.39 -4.86
C ILE A 31 -5.18 -1.69 -4.07
N PHE A 32 -4.56 -1.77 -2.88
CA PHE A 32 -4.58 -2.97 -2.05
C PHE A 32 -5.60 -2.94 -0.91
N GLU A 33 -6.50 -1.95 -0.86
CA GLU A 33 -7.40 -1.72 0.27
C GLU A 33 -8.20 -2.96 0.66
N ASN A 34 -8.77 -3.68 -0.32
CA ASN A 34 -9.56 -4.87 -0.05
C ASN A 34 -8.70 -6.00 0.54
N LEU A 35 -7.46 -6.15 0.06
CA LEU A 35 -6.52 -7.14 0.56
C LEU A 35 -6.10 -6.79 2.00
N ILE A 36 -5.71 -5.54 2.23
CA ILE A 36 -5.34 -5.04 3.56
C ILE A 36 -6.48 -5.28 4.55
N LYS A 37 -7.74 -4.94 4.20
CA LYS A 37 -8.90 -5.22 5.07
C LYS A 37 -9.17 -6.70 5.30
N THR A 38 -8.84 -7.55 4.33
CA THR A 38 -9.02 -9.01 4.46
C THR A 38 -8.00 -9.60 5.41
N GLU A 39 -6.74 -9.15 5.31
CA GLU A 39 -5.62 -9.65 6.10
C GLU A 39 -5.45 -8.97 7.47
N ALA A 40 -6.03 -7.78 7.67
CA ALA A 40 -6.02 -7.06 8.93
C ALA A 40 -6.96 -7.68 9.95
N ARG A 41 -6.67 -8.91 10.38
CA ARG A 41 -7.49 -9.69 11.31
C ARG A 41 -6.68 -10.29 12.45
N ILE A 42 -7.30 -10.33 13.63
CA ILE A 42 -6.83 -11.10 14.79
C ILE A 42 -7.93 -12.09 15.14
N ASN A 43 -7.60 -13.39 15.21
CA ASN A 43 -8.56 -14.47 15.50
C ASN A 43 -9.80 -14.45 14.56
N GLY A 44 -9.64 -14.01 13.32
CA GLY A 44 -10.71 -13.93 12.33
C GLY A 44 -11.55 -12.65 12.39
N GLU A 45 -11.38 -11.80 13.41
CA GLU A 45 -12.05 -10.50 13.53
C GLU A 45 -11.19 -9.38 12.95
N PHE A 46 -11.83 -8.42 12.27
CA PHE A 46 -11.13 -7.26 11.74
C PHE A 46 -10.52 -6.41 12.86
N CYS A 47 -9.27 -5.97 12.68
CA CYS A 47 -8.53 -5.18 13.65
C CYS A 47 -7.94 -3.92 12.99
N ASP A 48 -8.39 -2.75 13.44
CA ASP A 48 -7.91 -1.46 12.94
C ASP A 48 -6.41 -1.23 13.22
N GLU A 49 -5.90 -1.71 14.35
CA GLU A 49 -4.47 -1.62 14.66
C GLU A 49 -3.62 -2.48 13.71
N CYS A 50 -4.09 -3.69 13.36
CA CYS A 50 -3.43 -4.50 12.34
C CYS A 50 -3.45 -3.81 10.97
N ARG A 51 -4.57 -3.19 10.61
CA ARG A 51 -4.67 -2.42 9.38
C ARG A 51 -3.66 -1.28 9.35
N ALA A 52 -3.62 -0.46 10.41
CA ALA A 52 -2.68 0.65 10.53
C ALA A 52 -1.23 0.17 10.44
N PHE A 53 -0.89 -0.93 11.14
CA PHE A 53 0.43 -1.54 11.06
C PHE A 53 0.80 -1.97 9.63
N ILE A 54 -0.11 -2.60 8.89
CA ILE A 54 0.13 -3.00 7.49
C ILE A 54 0.34 -1.77 6.61
N GLU A 55 -0.52 -0.76 6.73
CA GLU A 55 -0.42 0.49 5.96
C GLU A 55 0.94 1.20 6.21
N ASP A 56 1.35 1.31 7.47
CA ASP A 56 2.65 1.89 7.86
C ASP A 56 3.82 1.06 7.32
N LYS A 57 3.75 -0.27 7.40
CA LYS A 57 4.81 -1.14 6.85
C LYS A 57 4.96 -1.01 5.35
N ILE A 58 3.85 -0.86 4.62
CA ILE A 58 3.90 -0.62 3.18
C ILE A 58 4.63 0.70 2.88
N PHE A 59 4.34 1.77 3.62
CA PHE A 59 5.03 3.05 3.45
C PHE A 59 6.52 2.97 3.77
N ASP A 60 6.89 2.35 4.90
CA ASP A 60 8.28 2.13 5.30
C ASP A 60 9.08 1.44 4.19
N GLU A 61 8.54 0.36 3.63
CA GLU A 61 9.25 -0.43 2.61
C GLU A 61 9.37 0.31 1.28
N ILE A 62 8.34 1.08 0.88
CA ILE A 62 8.42 1.95 -0.31
C ILE A 62 9.53 2.99 -0.14
N GLU A 63 9.67 3.59 1.04
CA GLU A 63 10.72 4.59 1.30
C GLU A 63 12.13 3.99 1.30
N LYS A 64 12.27 2.76 1.83
CA LYS A 64 13.55 2.04 1.85
C LYS A 64 14.02 1.57 0.48
N PHE A 65 13.12 1.43 -0.49
CA PHE A 65 13.43 0.96 -1.85
C PHE A 65 14.52 1.79 -2.57
N ARG A 66 14.80 3.03 -2.12
CA ARG A 66 15.85 3.90 -2.67
C ARG A 66 17.29 3.48 -2.36
N LYS A 67 17.54 2.47 -1.51
CA LYS A 67 18.89 2.09 -1.07
C LYS A 67 19.56 0.98 -1.89
N ILE A 68 19.42 1.00 -3.22
CA ILE A 68 20.26 0.18 -4.14
C ILE A 68 20.99 1.11 -5.11
#